data_AF-A0A4S1FHP6-F1
#
_entry.id   AF-A0A4S1FHP6-F1
#
_cell.length_a   1.000
_cell.length_b   1.000
_cell.length_c   1.000
_cell.angle_alpha   90.00
_cell.angle_beta   90.00
_cell.angle_gamma   90.00
#
_symmetry.space_group_name_H-M   'P 1'
#
loop_
_entity.id
_entity.type
_entity.pdbx_description
1 polymer ?
#
loop_
_entity_poly.entity_id
_entity_poly.type
_entity_poly.pdbx_seq_one_letter_code
_entity_poly.pdbx_strand_id
1 'polypeptide(L)' 'MSTRGTDFFYKWIGANVPETVGADIISVAELTQKLFADAESVGIRSTEIEEDTGSVYEVILDAIVHYDAGIAD' A
#
# COMPACT_ATOMS: atom_id res chain seq x y z
N MET A 1 -3.23 -9.95 15.88
CA MET A 1 -3.44 -8.58 15.42
C MET A 1 -2.34 -7.70 15.97
N SER A 2 -1.40 -7.35 15.11
CA SER A 2 -0.31 -6.42 15.40
C SER A 2 -0.67 -5.09 14.77
N THR A 3 -1.19 -4.16 15.59
CA THR A 3 -1.59 -2.80 15.16
C THR A 3 -0.49 -2.09 14.36
N ARG A 4 0.77 -2.44 14.61
CA ARG A 4 1.96 -1.89 13.95
C ARG A 4 2.00 -2.13 12.43
N GLY A 5 1.63 -3.32 11.97
CA GLY A 5 1.69 -3.67 10.54
C GLY A 5 0.64 -2.89 9.73
N THR A 6 -0.59 -2.90 10.22
CA THR A 6 -1.72 -2.17 9.65
C THR A 6 -1.52 -0.66 9.67
N ASP A 7 -1.01 -0.10 10.79
CA ASP A 7 -0.70 1.33 10.89
C ASP A 7 0.38 1.77 9.89
N PHE A 8 1.42 0.94 9.69
CA PHE A 8 2.43 1.20 8.68
C PHE A 8 1.82 1.16 7.28
N PHE A 9 1.03 0.13 6.99
CA PHE A 9 0.43 -0.07 5.67
C PHE A 9 -0.45 1.11 5.24
N TYR A 10 -1.37 1.58 6.10
CA TYR A 10 -2.21 2.72 5.76
C TYR A 10 -1.42 4.02 5.57
N LYS A 11 -0.39 4.25 6.40
CA LYS A 11 0.52 5.40 6.22
C LYS A 11 1.30 5.30 4.92
N TRP A 12 1.76 4.10 4.58
CA TRP A 12 2.54 3.84 3.38
C TRP A 12 1.71 4.07 2.11
N ILE A 13 0.45 3.59 2.08
CA ILE A 13 -0.50 3.84 0.97
C ILE A 13 -0.67 5.35 0.75
N GLY A 14 -0.96 6.11 1.81
CA GLY A 14 -1.19 7.56 1.69
C GLY A 14 0.01 8.34 1.16
N ALA A 15 1.23 7.84 1.38
CA ALA A 15 2.45 8.45 0.87
C ALA A 15 2.78 8.01 -0.57
N ASN A 16 2.59 6.73 -0.89
CA ASN A 16 3.09 6.15 -2.14
C ASN A 16 2.04 6.14 -3.26
N VAL A 17 0.74 5.99 -2.97
CA VAL A 17 -0.31 5.95 -4.00
C VAL A 17 -0.41 7.27 -4.79
N PRO A 18 -0.41 8.46 -4.17
CA PRO A 18 -0.46 9.73 -4.91
C PRO A 18 0.77 9.96 -5.80
N GLU A 19 1.95 9.56 -5.33
CA GLU A 19 3.21 9.64 -6.10
C GLU A 19 3.16 8.72 -7.34
N THR A 20 2.54 7.55 -7.18
CA THR A 20 2.46 6.53 -8.23
C THR A 20 1.51 6.87 -9.36
N VAL A 21 0.40 7.54 -9.06
CA VAL A 21 -0.54 8.00 -10.10
C VAL A 21 0.06 9.18 -10.89
N GLY A 22 0.97 9.95 -10.28
CA GLY A 22 1.66 11.06 -10.94
C GLY A 22 2.90 10.68 -11.76
N ALA A 23 3.56 9.58 -11.44
CA ALA A 23 4.77 9.09 -12.11
C ALA A 23 4.50 7.73 -12.77
N ASP A 24 4.21 7.74 -14.08
CA ASP A 24 4.02 6.57 -14.97
C ASP A 24 3.59 5.27 -14.27
N ILE A 25 2.27 5.05 -14.22
CA ILE A 25 1.54 3.88 -13.69
C ILE A 25 2.44 2.71 -13.27
N ILE A 26 2.94 2.75 -12.03
CA ILE A 26 3.58 1.58 -11.42
C ILE A 26 2.49 0.51 -11.24
N SER A 27 2.77 -0.73 -11.59
CA SER A 27 1.79 -1.81 -11.46
C SER A 27 1.48 -2.09 -9.97
N VAL A 28 0.26 -2.57 -9.68
CA VAL A 28 -0.12 -2.98 -8.31
C VAL A 28 0.85 -4.02 -7.74
N ALA A 29 1.38 -4.90 -8.59
CA ALA A 29 2.37 -5.89 -8.22
C ALA A 29 3.69 -5.24 -7.75
N GLU A 30 4.20 -4.24 -8.46
CA GLU A 30 5.40 -3.50 -8.07
C GLU A 30 5.20 -2.70 -6.80
N LEU A 31 4.03 -2.07 -6.62
CA LEU A 31 3.69 -1.40 -5.36
C LEU A 31 3.65 -2.37 -4.18
N THR A 32 3.09 -3.55 -4.39
CA THR A 32 3.06 -4.61 -3.35
C THR A 32 4.47 -5.04 -2.97
N GLN A 33 5.37 -5.20 -3.94
CA GLN A 33 6.78 -5.52 -3.67
C GLN A 33 7.48 -4.38 -2.91
N LYS A 34 7.27 -3.12 -3.31
CA LYS A 34 7.83 -1.95 -2.65
C LYS A 34 7.35 -1.84 -1.20
N LEU A 35 6.06 -2.07 -0.94
CA LEU A 35 5.50 -2.10 0.41
C LEU A 35 6.25 -3.08 1.31
N PHE A 36 6.47 -4.31 0.84
CA PHE A 36 7.14 -5.32 1.66
C PHE A 36 8.62 -5.02 1.88
N ALA A 37 9.31 -4.49 0.88
CA ALA A 37 10.69 -4.04 1.03
C ALA A 37 10.82 -2.90 2.06
N ASP A 38 9.91 -1.92 2.00
CA ASP A 38 9.89 -0.81 2.95
C ASP A 38 9.49 -1.27 4.36
N ALA A 39 8.53 -2.20 4.47
CA ALA A 39 8.15 -2.82 5.74
C ALA A 39 9.33 -3.56 6.39
N GLU A 40 10.07 -4.35 5.60
CA GLU A 40 11.25 -5.07 6.07
C GLU A 40 12.33 -4.11 6.56
N SER A 41 12.52 -2.98 5.86
CA SER A 41 13.50 -1.95 6.24
C SER A 41 13.22 -1.32 7.61
N VAL A 42 11.96 -1.26 8.03
CA VAL A 42 11.53 -0.75 9.34
C VAL A 42 11.29 -1.86 10.37
N GLY A 43 11.60 -3.11 10.03
CA GLY A 43 11.47 -4.28 10.91
C GLY A 43 10.02 -4.75 11.11
N ILE A 44 9.16 -4.53 10.13
CA ILE A 44 7.79 -5.04 10.06
C ILE A 44 7.77 -6.23 9.11
N ARG A 45 7.22 -7.36 9.56
CA ARG A 45 7.09 -8.55 8.71
C ARG A 45 5.87 -8.43 7.81
N SER A 46 5.94 -8.98 6.60
CA SER A 46 4.80 -9.07 5.69
C SER A 46 3.58 -9.73 6.36
N THR A 47 3.80 -10.76 7.17
CA THR A 47 2.74 -11.44 7.92
C THR A 47 1.99 -10.51 8.87
N GLU A 48 2.68 -9.54 9.51
CA GLU A 48 2.00 -8.56 10.39
C GLU A 48 1.05 -7.64 9.61
N ILE A 49 1.32 -7.44 8.30
CA ILE A 49 0.49 -6.63 7.42
C ILE A 49 -0.69 -7.48 6.90
N GLU A 50 -0.39 -8.69 6.41
CA GLU A 50 -1.37 -9.58 5.80
C GLU A 50 -2.41 -10.14 6.80
N GLU A 51 -2.00 -10.43 8.05
CA GLU A 51 -2.89 -10.99 9.08
C GLU A 51 -4.11 -10.12 9.36
N ASP A 52 -3.94 -8.79 9.34
CA ASP A 52 -4.99 -7.83 9.74
C ASP A 52 -5.60 -7.10 8.52
N THR A 53 -4.90 -7.07 7.38
CA THR A 53 -5.35 -6.41 6.15
C THR A 53 -6.10 -7.36 5.22
N GLY A 54 -5.79 -8.66 5.27
CA GLY A 54 -6.25 -9.62 4.25
C GLY A 54 -5.45 -9.48 2.96
N SER A 55 -6.13 -9.30 1.82
CA SER A 55 -5.47 -9.16 0.52
C SER A 55 -4.87 -7.77 0.34
N VAL A 56 -3.59 -7.63 0.66
CA VAL A 56 -2.80 -6.40 0.46
C VAL A 56 -2.93 -5.86 -0.97
N TYR A 57 -2.96 -6.76 -1.95
CA TYR A 57 -3.12 -6.43 -3.36
C TYR A 57 -4.46 -5.71 -3.63
N GLU A 58 -5.57 -6.23 -3.09
CA GLU A 58 -6.89 -5.63 -3.28
C GLU A 58 -6.99 -4.27 -2.64
N VAL A 59 -6.41 -4.08 -1.45
CA VAL A 59 -6.44 -2.78 -0.77
C VAL A 59 -5.59 -1.72 -1.49
N ILE A 60 -4.43 -2.11 -2.04
CA ILE A 60 -3.62 -1.20 -2.87
C ILE A 60 -4.37 -0.84 -4.16
N LEU A 61 -4.96 -1.83 -4.84
CA LEU A 61 -5.77 -1.58 -6.05
C LEU A 61 -6.94 -0.64 -5.75
N ASP A 62 -7.66 -0.90 -4.68
CA ASP A 62 -8.79 -0.08 -4.23
C ASP A 62 -8.35 1.36 -3.91
N ALA A 63 -7.20 1.53 -3.25
CA ALA A 63 -6.64 2.85 -2.98
C ALA A 63 -6.26 3.63 -4.25
N ILE A 64 -5.71 2.96 -5.26
CA ILE A 64 -5.38 3.58 -6.56
C ILE A 64 -6.66 3.99 -7.29
N VAL A 65 -7.65 3.10 -7.37
CA VAL A 65 -8.94 3.37 -8.03
C VAL A 65 -9.68 4.53 -7.35
N HIS A 66 -9.71 4.55 -6.02
CA HIS A 66 -10.33 5.65 -5.27
C HIS A 66 -9.58 6.97 -5.43
N TYR A 67 -8.24 6.93 -5.50
CA TYR A 67 -7.45 8.14 -5.77
C TYR A 67 -7.74 8.70 -7.15
N ASP A 68 -7.74 7.86 -8.20
CA ASP A 68 -8.06 8.26 -9.58
C ASP A 68 -9.49 8.84 -9.69
N ALA A 69 -10.46 8.19 -9.04
CA ALA A 69 -11.85 8.68 -8.99
C ALA A 69 -12.00 10.04 -8.27
N GLY A 70 -11.16 10.33 -7.29
CA GLY A 70 -11.16 11.61 -6.57
C GLY A 70 -10.43 12.75 -7.27
N ILE A 71 -9.58 12.45 -8.26
CA ILE A 71 -8.92 13.44 -9.13
C ILE A 71 -9.83 13.86 -10.31
N ALA A 72 -10.84 13.04 -10.62
CA ALA A 72 -11.77 13.28 -11.73
C ALA A 72 -12.93 14.26 -11.43
N ASP A 73 -12.94 14.95 -10.29
CA ASP A 73 -13.93 15.99 -9.91
C ASP A 73 -13.39 17.42 -10.06
#